data_AF-A0A7D4D0P3-F1
#
_entry.id   AF-A0A7D4D0P3-F1
#
_cell.length_a   1.000
_cell.length_b   1.000
_cell.length_c   1.000
_cell.angle_alpha   90.00
_cell.angle_beta   90.00
_cell.angle_gamma   90.00
#
_symmetry.space_group_name_H-M   'P 1'
#
loop_
_entity.id
_entity.type
_entity.pdbx_description
1 polymer ?
#
loop_
_entity_poly.entity_id
_entity_poly.type
_entity_poly.pdbx_seq_one_letter_code
_entity_poly.pdbx_strand_id
1 'polypeptide(L)' 'MENKEQEPKYDLSKIYTYEEHPDKISGRCDNYGNSAFKSSIKNFIFLRECRHCGMKKII' A
#
# COMPACT_ATOMS: atom_id res chain seq x y z
N MET A 1 -22.01 5.66 7.29
CA MET A 1 -20.98 5.14 8.21
C MET A 1 -19.64 5.61 7.68
N GLU A 2 -19.22 6.78 8.15
CA GLU A 2 -17.96 7.40 7.78
C GLU A 2 -16.90 6.83 8.74
N ASN A 3 -16.17 5.82 8.28
CA ASN A 3 -15.12 5.20 9.10
C ASN A 3 -13.96 6.19 9.21
N LYS A 4 -13.93 6.86 10.36
CA LYS A 4 -12.71 7.36 10.99
C LYS A 4 -11.67 6.24 10.99
N GLU A 5 -10.54 6.46 10.37
CA GLU A 5 -9.25 6.05 10.93
C GLU A 5 -8.14 6.88 10.27
N GLN A 6 -7.83 7.98 10.94
CA GLN A 6 -6.63 8.75 10.67
C GLN A 6 -5.41 7.93 11.09
N GLU A 7 -4.52 7.75 10.11
CA GLU A 7 -3.07 7.50 10.19
C GLU A 7 -2.58 6.13 10.66
N PRO A 8 -1.82 5.48 9.77
CA PRO A 8 -0.37 5.52 9.89
C PRO A 8 0.23 6.48 8.85
N LYS A 9 1.06 7.44 9.30
CA LYS A 9 1.95 8.23 8.43
C LYS A 9 3.02 7.32 7.82
N TYR A 10 2.63 6.47 6.86
CA TYR A 10 3.58 5.85 5.97
C TYR A 10 4.21 6.96 5.13
N ASP A 11 5.53 6.95 5.06
CA ASP A 11 6.25 7.86 4.21
C ASP A 11 6.06 7.41 2.75
N LEU A 12 5.27 8.17 2.00
CA LEU A 12 4.97 7.91 0.60
C LEU A 12 6.20 8.02 -0.31
N SER A 13 7.29 8.59 0.19
CA SER A 13 8.58 8.67 -0.50
C SER A 13 9.35 7.34 -0.42
N LYS A 14 8.96 6.43 0.49
CA LYS A 14 9.58 5.13 0.68
C LYS A 14 8.78 4.03 0.00
N ILE A 15 9.49 2.96 -0.37
CA ILE A 15 8.90 1.72 -0.85
C ILE A 15 9.09 0.69 0.25
N TYR A 16 7.99 0.06 0.65
CA TYR A 16 7.99 -1.00 1.66
C TYR A 16 7.98 -2.37 0.99
N THR A 17 8.50 -3.40 1.65
CA THR A 17 8.37 -4.79 1.20
C THR A 17 7.29 -5.50 1.99
N TYR A 18 6.62 -6.47 1.38
CA TYR A 18 5.60 -7.28 2.05
C TYR A 18 6.19 -8.16 3.16
N GLU A 19 7.45 -8.59 3.01
CA GLU A 19 8.16 -9.37 4.02
C GLU A 19 8.39 -8.58 5.31
N GLU A 20 8.84 -7.33 5.21
CA GLU A 20 9.08 -6.48 6.38
C GLU A 20 7.79 -5.84 6.92
N HIS A 21 6.87 -5.49 6.02
CA HIS A 21 5.63 -4.80 6.31
C HIS A 21 4.46 -5.48 5.59
N PRO A 22 3.97 -6.62 6.10
CA PRO A 22 2.81 -7.28 5.54
C PRO A 22 1.58 -6.37 5.63
N ASP A 23 0.60 -6.60 4.74
CA ASP A 23 -0.66 -5.86 4.78
C ASP A 23 -1.39 -6.13 6.11
N LYS A 24 -1.83 -5.07 6.79
CA LYS A 24 -2.66 -5.19 8.02
C LYS A 24 -3.99 -5.87 7.70
N ILE A 25 -4.56 -5.52 6.55
CA ILE A 25 -5.77 -6.15 5.99
C ILE A 25 -5.45 -6.51 4.55
N SER A 26 -5.50 -7.81 4.23
CA SER A 26 -5.16 -8.30 2.90
C SER A 26 -5.96 -7.59 1.81
N GLY A 27 -5.25 -7.09 0.79
CA GLY A 27 -5.87 -6.37 -0.33
C GLY A 27 -6.38 -4.97 0.00
N ARG A 28 -5.95 -4.39 1.13
CA ARG A 28 -6.24 -3.00 1.52
C ARG A 28 -4.95 -2.23 1.75
N CYS A 29 -4.97 -0.94 1.40
CA CYS A 29 -3.84 -0.05 1.61
C CYS A 29 -3.73 0.24 3.10
N ASP A 30 -2.56 0.03 3.69
CA ASP A 30 -2.38 0.22 5.14
C ASP A 30 -2.52 1.68 5.59
N ASN A 31 -2.43 2.64 4.66
CA ASN A 31 -2.52 4.07 4.95
C ASN A 31 -3.99 4.58 4.94
N TYR A 32 -4.80 4.18 3.95
CA TYR A 32 -6.16 4.72 3.75
C TYR A 32 -7.26 3.65 3.64
N GLY A 33 -6.93 2.36 3.71
CA GLY A 33 -7.88 1.27 3.59
C GLY A 33 -8.45 1.06 2.17
N ASN A 34 -7.94 1.78 1.15
CA ASN A 34 -8.41 1.61 -0.23
C ASN A 34 -8.01 0.24 -0.82
N SER A 35 -8.86 -0.35 -1.68
CA SER A 35 -8.54 -1.59 -2.43
C SER A 35 -8.11 -1.37 -3.87
N ALA A 36 -8.22 -0.15 -4.40
CA ALA A 36 -7.85 0.12 -5.77
C ALA A 36 -6.33 0.36 -5.88
N PHE A 37 -5.63 -0.58 -6.54
CA PHE A 37 -4.19 -0.49 -6.77
C PHE A 37 -3.84 -0.37 -8.24
N LYS A 38 -2.68 0.23 -8.51
CA LYS A 38 -1.97 0.13 -9.77
C LYS A 38 -0.78 -0.78 -9.51
N SER A 39 -0.68 -1.87 -10.28
CA SER A 39 0.42 -2.82 -10.14
C SER A 39 1.34 -2.72 -11.34
N SER A 40 2.63 -2.85 -11.13
CA SER A 40 3.64 -2.95 -12.18
C SER A 40 4.62 -4.08 -11.84
N ILE A 41 5.16 -4.70 -12.89
CA ILE A 41 6.18 -5.74 -12.75
C ILE A 41 7.43 -5.25 -13.47
N LYS A 42 8.56 -5.30 -12.79
CA LYS A 42 9.86 -5.01 -13.39
C LYS A 42 10.91 -5.91 -12.76
N ASN A 43 11.72 -6.57 -13.57
CA ASN A 43 12.80 -7.46 -13.11
C ASN A 43 12.31 -8.49 -12.06
N PHE A 44 11.16 -9.13 -12.31
CA PHE A 44 10.51 -10.08 -11.39
C PHE A 44 10.04 -9.50 -10.05
N ILE A 45 10.14 -8.18 -9.85
CA ILE A 45 9.61 -7.49 -8.67
C ILE A 45 8.20 -7.01 -8.99
N PHE A 46 7.22 -7.40 -8.16
CA PHE A 46 5.85 -6.90 -8.25
C PHE A 46 5.68 -5.68 -7.35
N LEU A 47 5.50 -4.51 -7.95
CA LEU A 47 5.25 -3.27 -7.23
C LEU A 47 3.76 -2.96 -7.23
N ARG A 48 3.17 -2.83 -6.05
CA ARG A 48 1.80 -2.39 -5.82
C ARG A 48 1.78 -0.95 -5.36
N GLU A 49 1.08 -0.08 -6.08
CA GLU A 49 0.87 1.32 -5.74
C GLU A 49 -0.61 1.59 -5.44
N CYS A 50 -0.93 2.20 -4.30
CA CYS A 50 -2.29 2.60 -3.97
C CYS A 50 -2.73 3.76 -4.87
N ARG A 51 -3.86 3.62 -5.59
CA ARG A 51 -4.37 4.70 -6.46
C ARG A 51 -4.88 5.92 -5.71
N HIS A 52 -5.17 5.77 -4.42
CA HIS A 52 -5.73 6.85 -3.61
C HIS A 52 -4.64 7.73 -2.99
N CYS A 53 -3.58 7.12 -2.47
CA CYS A 53 -2.52 7.85 -1.75
C CYS A 53 -1.12 7.71 -2.35
N GLY A 54 -0.91 6.86 -3.37
CA GLY A 54 0.39 6.65 -3.98
C GLY A 54 1.36 5.78 -3.17
N MET A 55 0.93 5.19 -2.04
CA MET A 55 1.78 4.29 -1.24
C MET A 55 2.22 3.09 -2.08
N LYS A 56 3.52 2.83 -2.08
CA LYS A 56 4.14 1.75 -2.85
C LYS A 56 4.59 0.63 -1.93
N LYS A 57 4.27 -0.60 -2.30
CA LYS A 57 4.71 -1.82 -1.64
C LYS A 57 5.17 -2.85 -2.67
N ILE A 58 6.33 -3.43 -2.47
CA ILE A 58 6.82 -4.59 -3.22
C ILE A 58 6.20 -5.83 -2.58
N ILE A 59 5.55 -6.65 -3.40
CA ILE A 59 5.00 -7.95 -3.03
C ILE A 59 5.95 -9.04 -3.53
#